data_AF-A0A0U5BHX6-F1
#
_entry.id   AF-A0A0U5BHX6-F1
#
_cell.length_a   1.000
_cell.length_b   1.000
_cell.length_c   1.000
_cell.angle_alpha   90.00
_cell.angle_beta   90.00
_cell.angle_gamma   90.00
#
_symmetry.space_group_name_H-M   'P 1'
#
loop_
_entity.id
_entity.type
_entity.pdbx_description
1 polymer ?
#
loop_
_entity_poly.entity_id
_entity_poly.type
_entity_poly.pdbx_seq_one_letter_code
_entity_poly.pdbx_strand_id
1 'polypeptide(L)'
;MTDQKPTGVFVQFPLAEAQVSACSDARAKAGVEQGKPTTTSTFEAALLAIGTPVQGGELGVVDYFEYAPEYHDQGMGCGLEDRNIHDRYEAMSYGWDQALERACSEFPETVLQSDALAKLAEKDAEIARLREALESLENANNNLCFMRSNDTYQSMMRDGCGDLLAKLDDARRAAREALKDGAA
;
A
#
# COMPACT_ATOMS: atom_id res chain seq x y z
N MET A 1 -30.97 -10.30 -4.16
CA MET A 1 -29.86 -9.33 -4.21
C MET A 1 -30.51 -7.96 -4.30
N THR A 2 -30.30 -7.10 -3.32
CA THR A 2 -31.01 -5.82 -3.16
C THR A 2 -30.55 -4.81 -4.20
N ASP A 3 -31.47 -4.29 -5.02
CA ASP A 3 -31.30 -3.22 -6.00
C ASP A 3 -31.04 -1.84 -5.36
N GLN A 4 -30.14 -1.77 -4.38
CA GLN A 4 -29.80 -0.51 -3.73
C GLN A 4 -28.74 0.21 -4.55
N LYS A 5 -29.09 1.40 -5.07
CA LYS A 5 -28.12 2.29 -5.72
C LYS A 5 -26.96 2.59 -4.75
N PRO A 6 -25.72 2.66 -5.25
CA PRO A 6 -24.58 3.03 -4.42
C PRO A 6 -24.79 4.41 -3.77
N THR A 7 -24.36 4.52 -2.52
CA THR A 7 -24.50 5.73 -1.69
C THR A 7 -23.39 6.75 -1.97
N GLY A 8 -22.27 6.29 -2.56
CA GLY A 8 -21.15 7.13 -3.01
C GLY A 8 -20.21 6.40 -3.97
N VAL A 9 -19.21 7.10 -4.51
CA VAL A 9 -18.22 6.57 -5.45
C VAL A 9 -16.83 7.09 -5.09
N PHE A 10 -15.85 6.20 -4.89
CA PHE A 10 -14.44 6.59 -4.72
C PHE A 10 -13.71 6.64 -6.05
N VAL A 11 -12.99 7.74 -6.30
CA VAL A 11 -12.14 7.92 -7.49
C VAL A 11 -10.71 8.15 -7.01
N GLN A 12 -9.79 7.30 -7.49
CA GLN A 12 -8.37 7.42 -7.16
C GLN A 12 -7.68 8.35 -8.15
N PHE A 13 -6.87 9.28 -7.63
CA PHE A 13 -6.01 10.16 -8.43
C PHE A 13 -4.52 9.84 -8.18
N PRO A 14 -3.63 10.03 -9.18
CA PRO A 14 -3.92 10.44 -10.55
C PRO A 14 -4.62 9.35 -11.37
N LEU A 15 -5.42 9.75 -12.36
CA LEU A 15 -6.16 8.80 -13.22
C LEU A 15 -5.19 8.07 -14.16
N ALA A 16 -5.31 6.75 -14.26
CA ALA A 16 -4.64 5.98 -15.31
C ALA A 16 -5.23 6.29 -16.70
N GLU A 17 -4.45 6.12 -17.77
CA GLU A 17 -4.90 6.40 -19.14
C GLU A 17 -6.21 5.66 -19.51
N ALA A 18 -6.36 4.40 -19.07
CA ALA A 18 -7.58 3.64 -19.26
C ALA A 18 -8.80 4.26 -18.56
N GLN A 19 -8.62 4.85 -17.36
CA GLN A 19 -9.67 5.54 -16.63
C GLN A 19 -10.01 6.89 -17.28
N VAL A 20 -9.02 7.59 -17.84
CA VAL A 20 -9.24 8.83 -18.60
C VAL A 20 -10.10 8.54 -19.84
N SER A 21 -9.78 7.47 -20.58
CA SER A 21 -10.58 7.04 -21.74
C SER A 21 -12.01 6.67 -21.31
N ALA A 22 -12.16 5.83 -20.27
CA ALA A 22 -13.47 5.41 -19.78
C ALA A 22 -14.34 6.58 -19.28
N CYS A 23 -13.72 7.57 -18.62
CA CYS A 23 -14.38 8.80 -18.19
C CYS A 23 -14.92 9.61 -19.38
N SER A 24 -14.09 9.78 -20.42
CA SER A 24 -14.46 10.51 -21.63
C SER A 24 -15.57 9.80 -22.41
N ASP A 25 -15.46 8.48 -22.57
CA ASP A 25 -16.43 7.66 -23.32
C ASP A 25 -17.79 7.62 -22.61
N ALA A 26 -17.80 7.46 -21.29
CA ALA A 26 -19.02 7.48 -20.49
C ALA A 26 -19.72 8.85 -20.56
N ARG A 27 -18.93 9.94 -20.56
CA ARG A 27 -19.46 11.31 -20.69
C ARG A 27 -20.06 11.56 -22.06
N ALA A 28 -19.39 11.10 -23.12
CA ALA A 28 -19.89 11.19 -24.49
C ALA A 28 -21.19 10.39 -24.68
N LYS A 29 -21.23 9.16 -24.16
CA LYS A 29 -22.41 8.28 -24.23
C LYS A 29 -23.62 8.85 -23.47
N ALA A 30 -23.40 9.33 -22.25
CA ALA A 30 -24.46 9.97 -21.45
C ALA A 30 -25.03 11.22 -22.15
N GLY A 31 -24.18 11.94 -22.89
CA GLY A 31 -24.61 13.11 -23.65
C GLY A 31 -25.49 12.80 -24.87
N VAL A 32 -25.36 11.60 -25.44
CA VAL A 32 -26.14 11.13 -26.60
C VAL A 32 -27.46 10.48 -26.15
N GLU A 33 -27.43 9.71 -25.06
CA GLU A 33 -28.60 8.96 -24.57
C GLU A 33 -29.62 9.86 -23.86
N GLN A 34 -29.18 10.92 -23.18
CA GLN A 34 -30.06 11.88 -22.54
C GLN A 34 -30.17 13.10 -23.44
N GLY A 35 -31.17 13.18 -24.31
CA GLY A 35 -31.30 14.22 -25.36
C GLY A 35 -31.19 15.71 -24.95
N LYS A 36 -31.10 16.02 -23.64
CA LYS A 36 -30.56 17.26 -23.06
C LYS A 36 -29.80 16.95 -21.76
N PRO A 37 -28.51 16.57 -21.84
CA PRO A 37 -27.75 16.23 -20.65
C PRO A 37 -27.42 17.50 -19.86
N THR A 38 -27.57 17.45 -18.54
CA THR A 38 -26.99 18.49 -17.69
C THR A 38 -25.51 18.19 -17.48
N THR A 39 -24.71 19.22 -17.17
CA THR A 39 -23.30 19.03 -16.79
C THR A 39 -23.19 18.07 -15.61
N THR A 40 -24.17 18.06 -14.70
CA THR A 40 -24.26 17.18 -13.54
C THR A 40 -24.47 15.72 -13.95
N SER A 41 -25.44 15.41 -14.81
CA SER A 41 -25.78 14.00 -15.15
C SER A 41 -24.69 13.29 -15.96
N THR A 42 -23.98 14.02 -16.82
CA THR A 42 -22.84 13.47 -17.57
C THR A 42 -21.61 13.26 -16.69
N PHE A 43 -21.45 14.09 -15.67
CA PHE A 43 -20.37 13.94 -14.68
C PHE A 43 -20.63 12.76 -13.73
N GLU A 44 -21.88 12.57 -13.28
CA GLU A 44 -22.27 11.38 -12.51
C GLU A 44 -21.98 10.08 -13.26
N ALA A 45 -22.31 10.02 -14.55
CA ALA A 45 -22.02 8.87 -15.39
C ALA A 45 -20.50 8.61 -15.53
N ALA A 46 -19.72 9.68 -15.67
CA ALA A 46 -18.27 9.58 -15.75
C ALA A 46 -17.64 9.10 -14.43
N LEU A 47 -18.10 9.63 -13.29
CA LEU A 47 -17.65 9.21 -11.96
C LEU A 47 -17.97 7.75 -11.68
N LEU A 48 -19.20 7.31 -12.01
CA LEU A 48 -19.62 5.90 -11.87
C LEU A 48 -18.81 4.96 -12.77
N ALA A 49 -18.32 5.44 -13.92
CA ALA A 49 -17.55 4.62 -14.86
C ALA A 49 -16.11 4.37 -14.39
N ILE A 50 -15.51 5.30 -13.65
CA ILE A 50 -14.11 5.21 -13.21
C ILE A 50 -13.95 4.83 -11.74
N GLY A 51 -14.99 5.04 -10.93
CA GLY A 51 -14.91 4.90 -9.50
C GLY A 51 -15.50 3.61 -8.97
N THR A 52 -15.09 3.25 -7.76
CA THR A 52 -15.61 2.08 -7.06
C THR A 52 -16.91 2.46 -6.33
N PRO A 53 -18.05 1.80 -6.61
CA PRO A 53 -19.30 2.08 -5.94
C PRO A 53 -19.26 1.61 -4.49
N VAL A 54 -19.76 2.45 -3.57
CA VAL A 54 -19.85 2.14 -2.14
C VAL A 54 -21.31 1.95 -1.77
N GLN A 55 -21.66 0.80 -1.19
CA GLN A 55 -23.02 0.50 -0.72
C GLN A 55 -23.02 0.40 0.81
N GLY A 56 -23.83 1.24 1.47
CA GLY A 56 -24.18 1.11 2.89
C GLY A 56 -23.45 2.04 3.87
N GLY A 57 -24.21 2.51 4.88
CA GLY A 57 -23.76 3.31 6.02
C GLY A 57 -23.84 4.83 5.81
N GLU A 58 -24.09 5.58 6.90
CA GLU A 58 -23.95 7.05 6.93
C GLU A 58 -22.52 7.39 6.53
N LEU A 59 -22.31 7.75 5.26
CA LEU A 59 -21.11 8.49 4.86
C LEU A 59 -21.21 9.83 5.59
N GLY A 60 -20.52 9.94 6.72
CA GLY A 60 -20.35 11.20 7.41
C GLY A 60 -19.63 12.15 6.46
N VAL A 61 -20.33 13.20 6.02
CA VAL A 61 -19.65 14.34 5.41
C VAL A 61 -18.87 14.99 6.55
N VAL A 62 -17.57 14.69 6.62
CA VAL A 62 -16.67 15.38 7.54
C VAL A 62 -16.40 16.75 6.90
N ASP A 63 -17.15 17.75 7.35
CA ASP A 63 -16.78 19.13 7.07
C ASP A 63 -15.60 19.50 7.97
N TYR A 64 -14.42 19.67 7.37
CA TYR A 64 -13.21 20.06 8.10
C TYR A 64 -13.36 21.43 8.78
N PHE A 65 -14.39 22.23 8.42
CA PHE A 65 -14.71 23.48 9.12
C PHE A 65 -15.16 23.26 10.57
N GLU A 66 -15.82 22.14 10.90
CA GLU A 66 -16.29 21.90 12.27
C GLU A 66 -15.15 21.56 13.24
N TYR A 67 -14.01 21.11 12.69
CA TYR A 67 -12.77 20.84 13.42
C TYR A 67 -11.75 21.98 13.26
N ALA A 68 -12.09 23.04 12.51
CA ALA A 68 -11.20 24.18 12.36
C ALA A 68 -11.04 24.88 13.71
N PRO A 69 -9.80 25.11 14.19
CA PRO A 69 -9.58 25.90 15.40
C PRO A 69 -10.24 27.27 15.25
N GLU A 70 -10.86 27.76 16.31
CA GLU A 70 -11.40 29.12 16.33
C GLU A 70 -10.25 30.11 16.05
N TYR A 71 -10.44 30.96 15.05
CA TYR A 71 -9.41 31.91 14.65
C TYR A 71 -9.31 33.04 15.68
N HIS A 72 -8.21 33.06 16.44
CA HIS A 72 -7.92 34.10 17.43
C HIS A 72 -6.84 35.05 16.93
N ASP A 73 -7.25 36.17 16.33
CA ASP A 73 -6.37 37.23 15.82
C ASP A 73 -5.40 37.78 16.88
N GLN A 74 -5.81 37.86 18.15
CA GLN A 74 -4.97 38.32 19.26
C GLN A 74 -3.87 37.33 19.67
N GLY A 75 -4.02 36.05 19.34
CA GLY A 75 -2.99 35.02 19.56
C GLY A 75 -2.10 34.78 18.33
N MET A 76 -2.45 35.38 17.19
CA MET A 76 -1.69 35.26 15.94
C MET A 76 -0.38 36.04 16.07
N GLY A 77 0.71 35.32 16.36
CA GLY A 77 2.05 35.89 16.42
C GLY A 77 2.78 35.62 17.73
N CYS A 78 2.10 35.34 18.84
CA CYS A 78 2.76 35.07 20.13
C CYS A 78 3.80 33.94 20.02
N GLY A 79 3.46 32.83 19.35
CA GLY A 79 4.40 31.71 19.16
C GLY A 79 5.60 32.03 18.26
N LEU A 80 5.49 33.03 17.39
CA LEU A 80 6.57 33.53 16.52
C LEU A 80 7.45 34.52 17.27
N GLU A 81 6.84 35.45 18.00
CA GLU A 81 7.50 36.46 18.85
C GLU A 81 8.34 35.80 19.94
N ASP A 82 7.80 34.78 20.62
CA ASP A 82 8.51 33.99 21.64
C ASP A 82 9.74 33.26 21.07
N ARG A 83 9.74 32.97 19.76
CA ARG A 83 10.84 32.33 19.04
C ARG A 83 11.73 33.32 18.30
N ASN A 84 11.50 34.62 18.48
CA ASN A 84 12.24 35.70 17.83
C ASN A 84 12.16 35.65 16.29
N ILE A 85 11.09 35.04 15.74
CA ILE A 85 10.83 34.95 14.30
C ILE A 85 10.15 36.23 13.84
N HIS A 86 10.88 37.05 13.09
CA HIS A 86 10.39 38.32 12.54
C HIS A 86 10.32 38.32 11.01
N ASP A 87 10.94 37.33 10.36
CA ASP A 87 10.87 37.18 8.91
C ASP A 87 9.56 36.52 8.49
N ARG A 88 8.97 37.05 7.42
CA ARG A 88 7.67 36.61 6.90
C ARG A 88 7.69 35.21 6.30
N TYR A 89 8.79 34.78 5.70
CA TYR A 89 8.89 33.43 5.13
C TYR A 89 9.18 32.40 6.22
N GLU A 90 10.01 32.76 7.19
CA GLU A 90 10.27 31.94 8.37
C GLU A 90 8.99 31.74 9.20
N ALA A 91 8.20 32.80 9.40
CA ALA A 91 6.89 32.73 10.03
C ALA A 91 5.91 31.82 9.28
N MET A 92 5.92 31.88 7.94
CA MET A 92 5.08 31.03 7.10
C MET A 92 5.53 29.56 7.13
N SER A 93 6.84 29.31 7.13
CA SER A 93 7.40 27.96 7.28
C SER A 93 7.02 27.35 8.63
N TYR A 94 7.19 28.12 9.70
CA TYR A 94 6.83 27.66 11.04
C TYR A 94 5.33 27.36 11.19
N GLY A 95 4.47 28.23 10.65
CA GLY A 95 3.03 28.01 10.65
C GLY A 95 2.64 26.76 9.85
N TRP A 96 3.30 26.51 8.72
CA TRP A 96 3.11 25.30 7.92
C TRP A 96 3.50 24.04 8.71
N ASP A 97 4.69 24.02 9.33
CA ASP A 97 5.18 22.88 10.08
C ASP A 97 4.28 22.55 11.29
N GLN A 98 3.85 23.57 12.03
CA GLN A 98 2.92 23.41 13.16
C GLN A 98 1.55 22.91 12.73
N ALA A 99 1.02 23.39 11.61
CA ALA A 99 -0.25 22.91 11.06
C ALA A 99 -0.15 21.44 10.63
N LEU A 100 0.97 21.06 10.01
CA LEU A 100 1.25 19.68 9.61
C LEU A 100 1.35 18.75 10.83
N GLU A 101 2.09 19.17 11.86
CA GLU A 101 2.24 18.42 13.11
C GLU A 101 0.90 18.20 13.81
N ARG A 102 0.07 19.25 13.88
CA ARG A 102 -1.27 19.16 14.47
C ARG A 102 -2.18 18.21 13.67
N ALA A 103 -2.17 18.32 12.35
CA ALA A 103 -2.95 17.45 11.48
C ALA A 103 -2.55 15.98 11.63
N CYS A 104 -1.26 15.67 11.61
CA CYS A 104 -0.78 14.30 11.84
C CYS A 104 -1.09 13.78 13.25
N SER A 105 -1.17 14.65 14.25
CA SER A 105 -1.56 14.27 15.61
C SER A 105 -3.06 14.00 15.76
N GLU A 106 -3.91 14.76 15.09
CA GLU A 106 -5.38 14.62 15.18
C GLU A 106 -5.90 13.49 14.29
N PHE A 107 -5.19 13.20 13.20
CA PHE A 107 -5.53 12.16 12.23
C PHE A 107 -4.41 11.10 12.20
N PRO A 108 -4.33 10.22 13.20
CA PRO A 108 -3.22 9.26 13.34
C PRO A 108 -3.13 8.24 12.19
N GLU A 109 -4.22 8.03 11.44
CA GLU A 109 -4.20 7.27 10.18
C GLU A 109 -3.46 7.97 9.04
N THR A 110 -3.34 9.29 9.10
CA THR A 110 -2.54 10.06 8.13
C THR A 110 -1.10 10.18 8.60
N VAL A 111 -0.18 9.78 7.73
CA VAL A 111 1.25 9.91 7.93
C VAL A 111 1.84 10.80 6.84
N LEU A 112 2.87 11.56 7.19
CA LEU A 112 3.65 12.28 6.19
C LEU A 112 4.23 11.27 5.20
N GLN A 113 4.12 11.60 3.91
CA GLN A 113 4.61 10.74 2.85
C GLN A 113 6.12 10.47 2.99
N SER A 114 6.90 11.46 3.43
CA SER A 114 8.32 11.32 3.75
C SER A 114 8.57 10.21 4.77
N ASP A 115 7.78 10.20 5.83
CA ASP A 115 7.96 9.29 6.97
C ASP A 115 7.51 7.88 6.59
N ALA A 116 6.44 7.77 5.80
CA ALA A 116 6.00 6.51 5.22
C ALA A 116 7.08 5.91 4.30
N LEU A 117 7.67 6.73 3.41
CA LEU A 117 8.76 6.30 2.53
C LEU A 117 10.01 5.90 3.30
N ALA A 118 10.38 6.63 4.36
CA ALA A 118 11.50 6.28 5.22
C ALA A 118 11.31 4.92 5.91
N LYS A 119 10.10 4.66 6.44
CA LYS A 119 9.74 3.36 7.03
C LYS A 119 9.77 2.23 6.00
N LEU A 120 9.30 2.47 4.78
CA LEU A 120 9.36 1.49 3.69
C LEU A 120 10.82 1.16 3.34
N ALA A 121 11.67 2.17 3.20
CA ALA A 121 13.09 1.98 2.91
C ALA A 121 13.82 1.17 4.01
N GLU A 122 13.49 1.41 5.28
CA GLU A 122 14.02 0.62 6.40
C GLU A 122 13.60 -0.86 6.28
N LYS A 123 12.33 -1.11 5.97
CA LYS A 123 11.81 -2.47 5.80
C LYS A 123 12.41 -3.17 4.59
N ASP A 124 12.62 -2.46 3.48
CA ASP A 124 13.26 -3.00 2.29
C ASP A 124 14.72 -3.38 2.54
N ALA A 125 15.45 -2.59 3.33
CA ALA A 125 16.81 -2.92 3.75
C ALA A 125 16.87 -4.18 4.61
N GLU A 126 15.91 -4.36 5.51
CA GLU A 126 15.81 -5.57 6.33
C GLU A 126 15.42 -6.80 5.50
N ILE A 127 14.49 -6.66 4.55
CA ILE A 127 14.13 -7.72 3.60
C ILE A 127 15.37 -8.14 2.79
N ALA A 128 16.18 -7.18 2.33
CA ALA A 128 17.42 -7.47 1.61
C ALA A 128 18.40 -8.28 2.47
N ARG A 129 18.64 -7.87 3.73
CA ARG A 129 19.49 -8.63 4.67
C ARG A 129 18.99 -10.04 4.91
N LEU A 130 17.69 -10.20 5.15
CA LEU A 130 17.11 -11.52 5.42
C LEU A 130 17.20 -12.43 4.20
N ARG A 131 17.06 -11.88 2.99
CA ARG A 131 17.27 -12.64 1.74
C ARG A 131 18.72 -13.11 1.58
N GLU A 132 19.70 -12.25 1.82
CA GLU A 132 21.12 -12.62 1.79
C GLU A 132 21.46 -13.69 2.85
N ALA A 133 20.91 -13.56 4.06
CA ALA A 133 21.09 -14.53 5.13
C ALA A 133 20.48 -15.90 4.77
N LEU A 134 19.28 -15.90 4.17
CA LEU A 134 18.64 -17.12 3.67
C LEU A 134 19.47 -17.78 2.57
N GLU A 135 19.94 -17.01 1.58
CA GLU A 135 20.79 -17.52 0.50
C GLU A 135 22.10 -18.11 1.06
N SER A 136 22.72 -17.44 2.04
CA SER A 136 23.91 -17.95 2.72
C SER A 136 23.64 -19.29 3.42
N LEU A 137 22.52 -19.39 4.14
CA LEU A 137 22.09 -20.62 4.82
C LEU A 137 21.78 -21.75 3.83
N GLU A 138 21.10 -21.45 2.73
CA GLU A 138 20.81 -22.43 1.67
C GLU A 138 22.10 -22.95 1.04
N ASN A 139 23.05 -22.07 0.73
CA ASN A 139 24.36 -22.44 0.21
C ASN A 139 25.15 -23.29 1.21
N ALA A 140 25.15 -22.92 2.50
CA ALA A 140 25.77 -23.72 3.55
C ALA A 140 25.14 -25.11 3.67
N ASN A 141 23.81 -25.19 3.62
CA ASN A 141 23.08 -26.45 3.67
C ASN A 141 23.34 -27.32 2.44
N ASN A 142 23.38 -26.73 1.24
CA ASN A 142 23.73 -27.43 0.00
C ASN A 142 25.16 -27.98 0.07
N ASN A 143 26.12 -27.19 0.55
CA ASN A 143 27.51 -27.63 0.76
C ASN A 143 27.59 -28.79 1.76
N LEU A 144 26.90 -28.69 2.90
CA LEU A 144 26.84 -29.77 3.88
C LEU A 144 26.19 -31.03 3.30
N CYS A 145 25.09 -30.89 2.56
CA CYS A 145 24.44 -32.00 1.87
C CYS A 145 25.37 -32.65 0.85
N PHE A 146 26.14 -31.85 0.10
CA PHE A 146 27.11 -32.34 -0.88
C PHE A 146 28.25 -33.11 -0.22
N MET A 147 28.86 -32.55 0.83
CA MET A 147 29.94 -33.18 1.62
C MET A 147 29.46 -34.46 2.34
N ARG A 148 28.21 -34.49 2.80
CA ARG A 148 27.62 -35.65 3.45
C ARG A 148 27.29 -36.76 2.43
N SER A 149 27.06 -36.43 1.17
CA SER A 149 26.43 -37.35 0.21
C SER A 149 27.27 -38.55 -0.17
N ASN A 150 28.60 -38.48 -0.26
CA ASN A 150 29.34 -39.66 -0.70
C ASN A 150 29.67 -40.59 0.47
N ASP A 151 30.32 -40.10 1.52
CA ASP A 151 30.75 -40.96 2.63
C ASP A 151 29.57 -41.48 3.46
N THR A 152 28.53 -40.67 3.65
CA THR A 152 27.36 -41.07 4.44
C THR A 152 26.42 -41.97 3.64
N TYR A 153 26.27 -41.74 2.32
CA TYR A 153 25.51 -42.67 1.47
C TYR A 153 26.23 -44.01 1.36
N GLN A 154 27.56 -44.00 1.17
CA GLN A 154 28.35 -45.23 1.14
C GLN A 154 28.35 -45.95 2.50
N SER A 155 28.34 -45.25 3.63
CA SER A 155 28.14 -45.83 4.97
C SER A 155 26.74 -46.43 5.13
N MET A 156 25.68 -45.68 4.82
CA MET A 156 24.29 -46.15 4.94
C MET A 156 23.96 -47.31 3.99
N MET A 157 24.56 -47.33 2.79
CA MET A 157 24.49 -48.47 1.86
C MET A 157 25.22 -49.69 2.41
N ARG A 158 26.35 -49.49 3.11
CA ARG A 158 27.09 -50.57 3.80
C ARG A 158 26.30 -51.14 4.97
N ASP A 159 25.53 -50.31 5.66
CA ASP A 159 24.68 -50.66 6.81
C ASP A 159 23.28 -51.19 6.38
N GLY A 160 23.04 -51.36 5.07
CA GLY A 160 21.81 -51.96 4.54
C GLY A 160 20.60 -51.02 4.49
N CYS A 161 20.77 -49.71 4.63
CA CYS A 161 19.69 -48.72 4.66
C CYS A 161 19.21 -48.24 3.28
N GLY A 162 19.45 -49.00 2.20
CA GLY A 162 19.13 -48.58 0.82
C GLY A 162 17.67 -48.19 0.60
N ASP A 163 16.73 -48.92 1.19
CA ASP A 163 15.28 -48.65 1.05
C ASP A 163 14.84 -47.35 1.73
N LEU A 164 15.53 -46.95 2.81
CA LEU A 164 15.25 -45.70 3.52
C LEU A 164 15.80 -44.49 2.76
N LEU A 165 16.94 -44.65 2.09
CA LEU A 165 17.52 -43.62 1.23
C LEU A 165 16.63 -43.35 0.00
N ALA A 166 16.12 -44.39 -0.65
CA ALA A 166 15.19 -44.25 -1.77
C ALA A 166 13.92 -43.46 -1.38
N LYS A 167 13.33 -43.79 -0.22
CA LYS A 167 12.16 -43.06 0.31
C LYS A 167 12.47 -41.59 0.64
N LEU A 168 13.66 -41.29 1.15
CA LEU A 168 14.07 -39.92 1.47
C LEU A 168 14.24 -39.07 0.19
N ASP A 169 14.78 -39.66 -0.88
CA ASP A 169 14.96 -38.98 -2.16
C ASP A 169 13.63 -38.72 -2.88
N ASP A 170 12.70 -39.67 -2.80
CA ASP A 170 11.34 -39.47 -3.31
C ASP A 170 10.59 -38.35 -2.55
N ALA A 171 10.72 -38.32 -1.22
CA ALA A 171 10.13 -37.26 -0.40
C ALA A 171 10.73 -35.88 -0.70
N ARG A 172 12.05 -35.78 -0.90
CA ARG A 172 12.72 -34.54 -1.31
C ARG A 172 12.30 -34.06 -2.69
N ARG A 173 12.08 -34.98 -3.63
CA ARG A 173 11.58 -34.64 -4.98
C ARG A 173 10.16 -34.09 -4.91
N ALA A 174 9.27 -34.74 -4.16
CA ALA A 174 7.90 -34.29 -3.96
C ALA A 174 7.83 -32.90 -3.30
N ALA A 175 8.65 -32.64 -2.28
CA ALA A 175 8.70 -31.34 -1.61
C ALA A 175 9.17 -30.20 -2.54
N ARG A 176 10.13 -30.47 -3.45
CA ARG A 176 10.61 -29.47 -4.43
C ARG A 176 9.56 -29.14 -5.49
N GLU A 177 8.78 -30.12 -5.93
CA GLU A 177 7.69 -29.87 -6.89
C GLU A 177 6.55 -29.08 -6.23
N ALA A 178 6.17 -29.41 -4.99
CA ALA A 178 5.17 -28.64 -4.25
C ALA A 178 5.55 -27.17 -4.02
N LEU A 179 6.84 -26.87 -3.83
CA LEU A 179 7.35 -25.50 -3.70
C LEU A 179 7.33 -24.71 -5.02
N LYS A 180 7.44 -25.38 -6.18
CA LYS A 180 7.31 -24.73 -7.49
C LYS A 180 5.85 -24.37 -7.78
N ASP A 181 4.92 -25.24 -7.39
CA ASP A 181 3.48 -25.02 -7.62
C ASP A 181 2.88 -23.96 -6.68
N GLY A 182 3.52 -23.69 -5.53
CA GLY A 182 3.11 -22.64 -4.58
C GLY A 182 3.62 -21.23 -4.90
N ALA A 183 4.35 -21.04 -6.00
CA ALA A 183 4.92 -19.76 -6.43
C ALA A 183 4.16 -19.10 -7.61
N ALA A 184 2.96 -19.61 -7.95
CA ALA A 184 2.07 -19.08 -9.00
C ALA A 184 0.88 -18.31 -8.42
#